data_AF-A0A530CI25-F1
#
_entry.id   AF-A0A530CI25-F1
#
_cell.length_a   1.000
_cell.length_b   1.000
_cell.length_c   1.000
_cell.angle_alpha   90.00
_cell.angle_beta   90.00
_cell.angle_gamma   90.00
#
_symmetry.space_group_name_H-M   'P 1'
#
loop_
_entity.id
_entity.type
_entity.pdbx_description
1 polymer ?
#
loop_
_entity_poly.entity_id
_entity_poly.type
_entity_poly.pdbx_seq_one_letter_code
_entity_poly.pdbx_strand_id
1 'polypeptide(L)'
;MNIDDWPREGAIERVVDRTEVQMSSVFQSELKAQLSRAADRGAPSVVINSGELHRAIGGYPGRNHRMPVCCEAMYAEKRDGDRVISSPPKGKGASLSIEYKPPR
;
A
#
# COMPACT_ATOMS: atom_id res chain seq x y z
N MET A 1 -1.55 53.34 10.32
CA MET A 1 -0.93 52.91 9.06
C MET A 1 0.41 52.31 9.43
N ASN A 2 0.52 50.99 9.40
CA ASN A 2 1.80 50.31 9.24
C ASN A 2 1.53 49.02 8.46
N ILE A 3 2.42 48.85 7.49
CA ILE A 3 2.45 47.93 6.37
C ILE A 3 3.40 46.79 6.77
N ASP A 4 3.22 45.60 6.20
CA ASP A 4 4.06 44.40 6.40
C ASP A 4 3.67 43.55 7.63
N ASP A 5 2.51 42.90 7.63
CA ASP A 5 2.21 41.67 6.88
C ASP A 5 3.01 40.47 7.45
N TRP A 6 2.65 40.10 8.68
CA TRP A 6 2.94 38.82 9.29
C TRP A 6 2.56 37.69 8.33
N PRO A 7 3.40 36.66 8.11
CA PRO A 7 3.16 35.64 7.11
C PRO A 7 1.84 34.93 7.42
N ARG A 8 1.05 34.72 6.36
CA ARG A 8 -0.14 33.86 6.36
C ARG A 8 0.26 32.43 6.69
N GLU A 9 0.46 32.16 7.96
CA GLU A 9 0.63 30.82 8.52
C GLU A 9 -0.72 30.12 8.44
N GLY A 10 -0.87 29.36 7.37
CA GLY A 10 -2.02 28.53 7.09
C GLY A 10 -1.65 27.43 6.12
N ALA A 11 -0.40 26.95 6.20
CA ALA A 11 -0.02 25.68 5.61
C ALA A 11 -0.91 24.61 6.26
N ILE A 12 -1.91 24.18 5.50
CA ILE A 12 -2.67 22.95 5.69
C ILE A 12 -1.72 21.74 5.64
N GLU A 13 -0.82 21.63 6.61
CA GLU A 13 0.00 20.45 6.80
C GLU A 13 -0.92 19.38 7.37
N ARG A 14 -1.39 18.54 6.44
CA ARG A 14 -2.22 17.37 6.71
C ARG A 14 -1.57 16.57 7.83
N VAL A 15 -2.22 16.55 8.98
CA VAL A 15 -1.92 15.59 10.05
C VAL A 15 -2.39 14.22 9.57
N VAL A 16 -1.69 13.64 8.61
CA VAL A 16 -1.77 12.21 8.36
C VAL A 16 -1.15 11.56 9.59
N ASP A 17 -2.01 10.90 10.36
CA ASP A 17 -1.67 10.23 11.60
C ASP A 17 -0.41 9.38 11.37
N ARG A 18 0.66 9.66 12.13
CA ARG A 18 1.99 9.03 11.94
C ARG A 18 1.90 7.50 11.90
N THR A 19 0.90 6.93 12.56
CA THR A 19 0.64 5.50 12.59
C THR A 19 0.13 4.96 11.25
N GLU A 20 -0.65 5.71 10.46
CA GLU A 20 -1.14 5.27 9.14
C GLU A 20 -0.04 5.26 8.06
N VAL A 21 0.82 6.28 8.03
CA VAL A 21 1.96 6.39 7.11
C VAL A 21 3.01 5.29 7.39
N GLN A 22 3.23 4.98 8.66
CA GLN A 22 4.10 3.87 9.04
C GLN A 22 3.52 2.52 8.59
N MET A 23 2.19 2.35 8.55
CA MET A 23 1.60 1.06 8.18
C MET A 23 1.58 0.84 6.66
N SER A 24 1.26 1.87 5.86
CA SER A 24 1.33 1.74 4.40
C SER A 24 2.74 1.37 3.93
N SER A 25 3.77 1.94 4.54
CA SER A 25 5.17 1.60 4.26
C SER A 25 5.54 0.17 4.67
N VAL A 26 4.95 -0.39 5.75
CA VAL A 26 5.13 -1.80 6.11
C VAL A 26 4.50 -2.72 5.06
N PHE A 27 3.27 -2.44 4.62
CA PHE A 27 2.63 -3.20 3.54
C PHE A 27 3.42 -3.13 2.23
N GLN A 28 3.91 -1.94 1.85
CA GLN A 28 4.75 -1.76 0.67
C GLN A 28 6.08 -2.52 0.80
N SER A 29 6.69 -2.53 1.99
CA SER A 29 7.97 -3.22 2.22
C SER A 29 7.81 -4.74 2.10
N GLU A 30 6.77 -5.31 2.70
CA GLU A 30 6.49 -6.75 2.57
C GLU A 30 6.12 -7.11 1.13
N LEU A 31 5.32 -6.26 0.45
CA LEU A 31 4.98 -6.46 -0.96
C LEU A 31 6.25 -6.50 -1.82
N LYS A 32 7.15 -5.52 -1.65
CA LYS A 32 8.45 -5.48 -2.34
C LYS A 32 9.31 -6.69 -2.02
N ALA A 33 9.32 -7.16 -0.77
CA ALA A 33 10.05 -8.37 -0.39
C ALA A 33 9.50 -9.61 -1.12
N GLN A 34 8.18 -9.75 -1.26
CA GLN A 34 7.58 -10.84 -2.02
C GLN A 34 7.88 -10.74 -3.52
N LEU A 35 7.85 -9.54 -4.08
CA LEU A 35 8.24 -9.28 -5.48
C LEU A 35 9.72 -9.61 -5.73
N SER A 36 10.62 -9.18 -4.85
CA SER A 36 12.05 -9.52 -4.95
C SER A 36 12.24 -11.03 -4.91
N ARG A 37 11.63 -11.73 -3.94
CA ARG A 37 11.71 -13.20 -3.87
C ARG A 37 11.16 -13.88 -5.12
N ALA A 38 10.15 -13.31 -5.77
CA ALA A 38 9.66 -13.82 -7.06
C ALA A 38 10.66 -13.57 -8.20
N ALA A 39 11.28 -12.39 -8.22
CA ALA A 39 12.35 -12.03 -9.16
C ALA A 39 13.56 -12.97 -9.02
N ASP A 40 14.03 -13.20 -7.78
CA ASP A 40 15.14 -14.11 -7.46
C ASP A 40 14.87 -15.54 -7.92
N ARG A 41 13.59 -15.95 -7.95
CA ARG A 41 13.16 -17.25 -8.46
C ARG A 41 13.00 -17.29 -9.99
N GLY A 42 13.24 -16.18 -10.68
CA GLY A 42 13.04 -16.06 -12.12
C GLY A 42 11.57 -16.16 -12.54
N ALA A 43 10.63 -15.89 -11.64
CA ALA A 43 9.21 -15.96 -11.96
C ALA A 43 8.82 -14.79 -12.89
N PRO A 44 8.15 -15.04 -14.03
CA PRO A 44 7.76 -13.98 -14.97
C PRO A 44 6.66 -13.07 -14.40
N SER A 45 5.85 -13.58 -13.49
CA SER A 45 4.85 -12.86 -12.71
C SER A 45 4.64 -13.53 -11.36
N VAL A 46 4.10 -12.79 -10.40
CA VAL A 46 3.68 -13.32 -9.10
C VAL A 46 2.32 -12.74 -8.73
N VAL A 47 1.41 -13.62 -8.29
CA VAL A 47 0.10 -13.22 -7.81
C VAL A 47 0.19 -13.02 -6.31
N ILE A 48 -0.14 -11.81 -5.85
CA ILE A 48 -0.15 -11.47 -4.43
C ILE A 48 -1.58 -11.15 -4.02
N ASN A 49 -2.06 -11.84 -2.98
CA ASN A 49 -3.37 -11.61 -2.39
C ASN A 49 -3.28 -10.67 -1.18
N SER A 50 -4.17 -9.70 -1.13
CA SER A 50 -4.28 -8.71 -0.04
C SER A 50 -4.57 -9.35 1.33
N GLY A 51 -5.38 -10.39 1.39
CA GLY A 51 -5.67 -11.13 2.61
C GLY A 51 -4.45 -11.89 3.13
N GLU A 52 -3.67 -12.51 2.25
CA GLU A 52 -2.41 -13.18 2.59
C GLU A 52 -1.34 -12.18 3.02
N LEU A 53 -1.18 -11.07 2.29
CA LEU A 53 -0.27 -9.98 2.65
C LEU A 53 -0.61 -9.41 4.03
N HIS A 54 -1.90 -9.19 4.30
CA HIS A 54 -2.37 -8.73 5.61
C HIS A 54 -2.13 -9.75 6.73
N ARG A 55 -2.26 -11.05 6.44
CA ARG A 55 -1.93 -12.12 7.40
C ARG A 55 -0.43 -12.22 7.67
N ALA A 56 0.41 -12.04 6.64
CA ALA A 56 1.87 -12.11 6.76
C ALA A 56 2.43 -11.05 7.72
N ILE A 57 1.84 -9.85 7.73
CA ILE A 57 2.26 -8.74 8.60
C ILE A 57 1.66 -8.85 10.02
N GLY A 58 0.67 -9.73 10.22
CA GLY A 58 0.31 -10.19 11.57
C GLY A 58 -0.19 -9.10 12.52
N GLY A 59 -1.25 -8.37 12.14
CA GLY A 59 -2.19 -7.74 13.10
C GLY A 59 -1.64 -6.71 14.10
N TYR A 60 -0.48 -6.08 13.88
CA TYR A 60 0.12 -5.17 14.85
C TYR A 60 0.14 -3.69 14.42
N PRO A 61 -0.23 -2.73 15.29
CA PRO A 61 -0.88 -2.89 16.59
C PRO A 61 -2.40 -2.62 16.47
N GLY A 62 -3.25 -3.59 16.12
CA GLY A 62 -4.71 -3.38 16.23
C GLY A 62 -5.61 -4.22 15.32
N ARG A 63 -6.66 -4.78 15.92
CA ARG A 63 -7.79 -5.43 15.22
C ARG A 63 -8.68 -4.35 14.61
N ASN A 64 -9.17 -4.60 13.41
CA ASN A 64 -10.15 -3.79 12.67
C ASN A 64 -9.60 -2.54 11.94
N HIS A 65 -10.00 -2.41 10.67
CA HIS A 65 -9.87 -1.25 9.76
C HIS A 65 -8.62 -1.06 8.87
N ARG A 66 -7.75 -2.06 8.69
CA ARG A 66 -6.51 -1.90 7.88
C ARG A 66 -6.52 -2.47 6.46
N MET A 67 -7.57 -3.20 6.11
CA MET A 67 -7.75 -3.68 4.74
C MET A 67 -7.75 -2.59 3.66
N PRO A 68 -8.38 -1.40 3.83
CA PRO A 68 -8.29 -0.36 2.82
C PRO A 68 -6.85 0.13 2.60
N VAL A 69 -6.05 0.28 3.66
CA VAL A 69 -4.63 0.67 3.56
C VAL A 69 -3.79 -0.39 2.86
N CYS A 70 -4.02 -1.68 3.15
CA CYS A 70 -3.37 -2.78 2.45
C CYS A 70 -3.71 -2.79 0.95
N CYS A 71 -4.99 -2.59 0.60
CA CYS A 71 -5.43 -2.53 -0.79
C CYS A 71 -4.80 -1.31 -1.50
N GLU A 72 -4.78 -0.15 -0.84
CA GLU A 72 -4.16 1.06 -1.38
C GLU A 72 -2.66 0.90 -1.60
N ALA A 73 -1.94 0.27 -0.67
CA ALA A 73 -0.53 -0.06 -0.85
C ALA A 73 -0.29 -0.97 -2.08
N MET A 74 -1.14 -1.98 -2.26
CA MET A 74 -1.08 -2.84 -3.45
C MET A 74 -1.37 -2.09 -4.74
N TYR A 75 -2.40 -1.23 -4.75
CA TYR A 75 -2.72 -0.39 -5.91
C TYR A 75 -1.64 0.65 -6.21
N ALA A 76 -1.01 1.21 -5.18
CA ALA A 76 0.06 2.20 -5.33
C ALA A 76 1.35 1.59 -5.90
N GLU A 77 1.66 0.34 -5.55
CA GLU A 77 2.83 -0.37 -6.11
C GLU A 77 2.55 -0.95 -7.50
N LYS A 78 1.29 -1.00 -7.93
CA LYS A 78 0.90 -1.50 -9.25
C LYS A 78 1.47 -0.58 -10.35
N ARG A 79 2.22 -1.16 -11.28
CA ARG A 79 2.79 -0.49 -12.44
C ARG A 79 2.09 -0.90 -13.74
N ASP A 80 2.53 -0.27 -14.83
CA ASP A 80 2.16 -0.67 -16.20
C ASP A 80 2.68 -2.09 -16.48
N GLY A 81 1.76 -3.00 -16.78
CA GLY A 81 2.05 -4.42 -17.01
C GLY A 81 1.52 -5.36 -15.92
N ASP A 82 1.17 -4.83 -14.74
CA ASP A 82 0.54 -5.59 -13.65
C ASP A 82 -0.97 -5.67 -13.86
N ARG A 83 -1.58 -6.79 -13.44
CA ARG A 83 -3.00 -7.09 -13.69
C ARG A 83 -3.73 -7.45 -12.41
N VAL A 84 -4.87 -6.81 -12.17
CA VAL A 84 -5.78 -7.25 -11.10
C VAL A 84 -6.48 -8.53 -11.58
N ILE A 85 -6.23 -9.64 -10.89
CA ILE A 85 -6.77 -10.97 -11.21
C ILE A 85 -8.14 -11.17 -10.57
N SER A 86 -8.28 -10.70 -9.33
CA SER A 86 -9.52 -10.77 -8.59
C SER A 86 -9.68 -9.53 -7.75
N SER A 87 -10.87 -8.94 -7.73
CA SER A 87 -11.20 -7.83 -6.84
C SER A 87 -12.62 -8.03 -6.31
N PRO A 88 -12.88 -7.76 -5.03
CA PRO A 88 -14.23 -7.81 -4.50
C PRO A 88 -15.14 -6.79 -5.21
N PRO A 89 -16.47 -6.97 -5.22
CA PRO A 89 -17.41 -6.06 -5.90
C PRO A 89 -17.36 -4.62 -5.40
N LYS A 90 -16.79 -4.39 -4.21
CA LYS A 90 -16.55 -3.05 -3.63
C LYS A 90 -15.12 -2.52 -3.84
N GLY A 91 -14.29 -3.20 -4.63
CA GLY A 91 -12.92 -2.80 -4.96
C GLY A 91 -11.86 -2.98 -3.86
N LYS A 92 -12.26 -2.96 -2.58
CA LYS A 92 -11.37 -3.14 -1.42
C LYS A 92 -11.82 -4.32 -0.57
N GLY A 93 -10.91 -5.24 -0.23
CA GLY A 93 -11.18 -6.40 0.62
C GLY A 93 -10.16 -7.51 0.46
N ALA A 94 -10.16 -8.47 1.39
CA ALA A 94 -9.16 -9.55 1.49
C ALA A 94 -9.10 -10.48 0.26
N SER A 95 -10.10 -10.41 -0.61
CA SER A 95 -10.15 -11.14 -1.88
C SER A 95 -9.44 -10.43 -3.03
N LEU A 96 -8.89 -9.22 -2.82
CA LEU A 96 -8.13 -8.53 -3.86
C LEU A 96 -6.83 -9.28 -4.12
N SER A 97 -6.61 -9.68 -5.37
CA SER A 97 -5.40 -10.34 -5.86
C SER A 97 -4.89 -9.63 -7.10
N ILE A 98 -3.62 -9.23 -7.07
CA ILE A 98 -2.95 -8.55 -8.18
C ILE A 98 -1.76 -9.40 -8.61
N GLU A 99 -1.70 -9.66 -9.92
CA GLU A 99 -0.54 -10.21 -10.58
C GLU A 99 0.45 -9.08 -10.88
N TYR A 100 1.61 -9.15 -10.25
CA TYR A 100 2.72 -8.24 -10.48
C TYR A 100 3.77 -8.89 -11.36
N LYS A 101 4.40 -8.09 -12.20
CA LYS A 101 5.62 -8.46 -12.91
C LYS A 101 6.80 -7.94 -12.09
N PRO A 102 7.59 -8.83 -11.45
CA PRO A 102 8.78 -8.37 -10.75
C PRO A 102 9.69 -7.60 -11.71
N PRO A 103 10.37 -6.53 -11.24
CA PRO A 103 11.37 -5.86 -12.05
C PRO A 103 12.45 -6.86 -12.43
N ARG A 104 12.82 -6.85 -13.71
CA ARG A 104 13.94 -7.62 -14.25
C ARG A 104 15.26 -6.94 -13.94
#